data_AF-A0A0F2LQ75-F1
#
_entry.id   AF-A0A0F2LQ75-F1
#
_cell.length_a   1.000
_cell.length_b   1.000
_cell.length_c   1.000
_cell.angle_alpha   90.00
_cell.angle_beta   90.00
_cell.angle_gamma   90.00
#
_symmetry.space_group_name_H-M   'P 1'
#
loop_
_entity.id
_entity.type
_entity.pdbx_description
1 polymer ?
#
loop_
_entity_poly.entity_id
_entity_poly.type
_entity_poly.pdbx_seq_one_letter_code
_entity_poly.pdbx_strand_id
1 'polypeptide(L)'
;MKASSAVAALIVVVLLGAAYYLYEQGYFYTVTVIGINVEYTNNFLIKHVSFKAINTQISTHGGGTFQITLTFTDNGFLPVKLTSANVSAPFRLLYTSPPLPISLSPGNNVSITFSIKAPMESYTGTLTIYVNGTV
;
A
#
# COMPACT_ATOMS: atom_id res chain seq x y z
N MET A 1 -29.43 -46.91 -5.90
CA MET A 1 -29.27 -45.48 -5.54
C MET A 1 -28.18 -45.31 -4.49
N LYS A 2 -26.89 -45.32 -4.88
CA LYS A 2 -25.74 -45.08 -3.96
C LYS A 2 -24.71 -44.08 -4.52
N ALA A 3 -24.81 -43.75 -5.81
CA ALA A 3 -23.94 -42.77 -6.46
C ALA A 3 -24.25 -41.32 -6.03
N SER A 4 -25.50 -41.01 -5.64
CA SER A 4 -25.90 -39.64 -5.30
C SER A 4 -25.25 -39.10 -4.03
N SER A 5 -25.07 -39.94 -3.00
CA SER A 5 -24.45 -39.53 -1.74
C SER A 5 -22.94 -39.32 -1.87
N ALA A 6 -22.26 -40.13 -2.68
CA ALA A 6 -20.83 -39.98 -2.95
C ALA A 6 -20.55 -38.70 -3.75
N VAL A 7 -21.36 -38.42 -4.77
CA VAL A 7 -21.26 -37.18 -5.55
C VAL A 7 -21.57 -35.96 -4.69
N ALA A 8 -22.60 -36.01 -3.84
CA ALA A 8 -22.91 -34.93 -2.91
C ALA A 8 -21.77 -34.66 -1.92
N ALA A 9 -21.18 -35.71 -1.34
CA ALA A 9 -20.04 -35.58 -0.44
C ALA A 9 -18.82 -34.95 -1.13
N LEU A 10 -18.52 -35.35 -2.37
CA LEU A 10 -17.45 -34.77 -3.17
C LEU A 10 -17.66 -33.26 -3.41
N ILE A 11 -18.89 -32.86 -3.77
CA ILE A 11 -19.23 -31.45 -3.98
C ILE A 11 -18.98 -30.64 -2.71
N VAL A 12 -19.40 -31.14 -1.54
CA VAL A 12 -19.18 -30.46 -0.26
C VAL A 12 -17.69 -30.27 0.03
N VAL A 13 -16.86 -31.29 -0.20
CA VAL A 13 -15.40 -31.19 0.00
C VAL A 13 -14.78 -30.13 -0.90
N VAL A 14 -15.17 -30.10 -2.18
CA VAL A 14 -14.69 -29.08 -3.13
C VAL A 14 -15.09 -27.67 -2.68
N LEU A 15 -16.34 -27.48 -2.24
CA LEU A 15 -16.82 -26.19 -1.75
C LEU A 15 -16.08 -25.73 -0.49
N LEU A 16 -15.85 -26.63 0.47
CA LEU A 16 -15.09 -26.32 1.68
C LEU A 16 -13.63 -25.97 1.36
N GLY A 17 -13.00 -26.72 0.45
CA GLY A 17 -11.64 -26.42 -0.02
C GLY A 17 -11.54 -25.06 -0.71
N ALA A 18 -12.51 -24.73 -1.57
CA ALA A 18 -12.58 -23.42 -2.22
C ALA A 18 -12.79 -22.29 -1.21
N ALA A 19 -13.71 -22.47 -0.25
CA ALA A 19 -13.97 -21.49 0.80
C ALA A 19 -12.74 -21.25 1.68
N TYR A 20 -12.05 -22.33 2.07
CA TYR A 20 -10.79 -22.25 2.83
C TYR A 20 -9.70 -21.52 2.04
N TYR A 21 -9.54 -21.82 0.76
CA TYR A 21 -8.58 -21.12 -0.09
C TYR A 21 -8.88 -19.63 -0.18
N LEU A 22 -10.14 -19.23 -0.38
CA LEU A 22 -10.55 -17.83 -0.41
C LEU A 22 -10.29 -17.11 0.94
N TYR A 23 -10.46 -17.82 2.06
CA TYR A 23 -10.14 -17.32 3.39
C TYR A 23 -8.63 -17.05 3.56
N GLU A 24 -7.78 -18.00 3.18
CA GLU A 24 -6.32 -17.87 3.22
C GLU A 24 -5.80 -16.76 2.29
N GLN A 25 -6.51 -16.48 1.20
CA GLN A 25 -6.20 -15.35 0.29
C GLN A 25 -6.82 -14.01 0.75
N GLY A 26 -7.53 -13.99 1.89
CA GLY A 26 -8.05 -12.79 2.52
C GLY A 26 -9.31 -12.19 1.88
N TYR A 27 -10.01 -12.92 0.99
CA TYR A 27 -11.23 -12.44 0.32
C TYR A 27 -12.42 -12.17 1.25
N PHE A 28 -12.36 -12.66 2.48
CA PHE A 28 -13.37 -12.42 3.52
C PHE A 28 -13.12 -11.14 4.32
N TYR A 29 -12.01 -10.45 4.07
CA TYR A 29 -11.67 -9.17 4.69
C TYR A 29 -11.81 -8.04 3.68
N THR A 30 -12.26 -6.89 4.15
CA THR A 30 -12.35 -5.67 3.33
C THR A 30 -11.42 -4.61 3.91
N VAL A 31 -10.53 -4.09 3.05
CA VAL A 31 -9.56 -3.06 3.38
C VAL A 31 -9.90 -1.81 2.58
N THR A 32 -10.33 -0.76 3.29
CA THR A 32 -10.70 0.52 2.71
C THR A 32 -9.78 1.61 3.26
N VAL A 33 -8.90 2.13 2.41
CA VAL A 33 -8.11 3.33 2.70
C VAL A 33 -8.94 4.53 2.28
N ILE A 34 -9.20 5.45 3.20
CA ILE A 34 -10.05 6.63 2.96
C ILE A 34 -9.25 7.94 2.82
N GLY A 35 -7.93 7.88 3.04
CA GLY A 35 -7.04 9.03 2.93
C GLY A 35 -5.57 8.61 3.07
N ILE A 36 -4.68 9.44 2.52
CA ILE A 36 -3.23 9.24 2.55
C ILE A 36 -2.59 10.42 3.28
N ASN A 37 -1.79 10.10 4.31
CA ASN A 37 -0.93 11.05 5.01
C ASN A 37 0.53 10.75 4.68
N VAL A 38 1.37 11.78 4.66
CA VAL A 38 2.82 11.61 4.56
C VAL A 38 3.47 12.30 5.75
N GLU A 39 4.36 11.58 6.42
CA GLU A 39 5.13 12.10 7.54
C GLU A 39 6.64 11.99 7.24
N TYR A 40 7.36 13.10 7.45
CA TYR A 40 8.79 13.15 7.23
C TYR A 40 9.54 12.79 8.52
N THR A 41 10.26 11.67 8.53
CA THR A 41 11.01 11.21 9.72
C THR A 41 12.12 12.21 10.10
N ASN A 42 12.75 12.84 9.11
CA ASN A 42 13.74 13.91 9.28
C ASN A 42 13.19 15.26 8.84
N ASN A 43 12.08 15.69 9.46
CA ASN A 43 11.33 16.89 9.06
C ASN A 43 12.22 18.14 8.93
N PHE A 44 13.29 18.28 9.74
CA PHE A 44 14.17 19.46 9.65
C PHE A 44 14.88 19.62 8.29
N LEU A 45 15.32 18.52 7.69
CA LEU A 45 16.11 18.53 6.45
C LEU A 45 15.23 18.66 5.21
N ILE A 46 14.02 18.11 5.23
CA ILE A 46 13.17 17.96 4.04
C ILE A 46 11.79 18.63 4.17
N LYS A 47 11.59 19.53 5.16
CA LYS A 47 10.32 20.26 5.38
C LYS A 47 9.78 21.03 4.17
N HIS A 48 10.65 21.35 3.21
CA HIS A 48 10.29 22.09 1.99
C HIS A 48 9.82 21.16 0.86
N VAL A 49 9.98 19.84 1.03
CA VAL A 49 9.36 18.86 0.15
C VAL A 49 7.87 18.79 0.48
N SER A 50 7.05 19.07 -0.52
CA SER A 50 5.60 18.92 -0.47
C SER A 50 5.18 17.66 -1.23
N PHE A 51 3.99 17.15 -0.97
CA PHE A 51 3.44 16.01 -1.71
C PHE A 51 2.02 16.29 -2.19
N LYS A 52 1.67 15.65 -3.31
CA LYS A 52 0.29 15.54 -3.81
C LYS A 52 -0.04 14.08 -4.05
N ALA A 53 -1.14 13.63 -3.46
CA ALA A 53 -1.68 12.30 -3.69
C ALA A 53 -2.81 12.34 -4.73
N ILE A 54 -2.88 11.31 -5.58
CA ILE A 54 -3.99 11.07 -6.50
C ILE A 54 -4.66 9.76 -6.07
N ASN A 55 -5.99 9.67 -6.16
CA ASN A 55 -6.75 8.47 -5.80
C ASN A 55 -6.49 8.01 -4.35
N THR A 56 -6.76 8.89 -3.38
CA THR A 56 -6.55 8.63 -1.96
C THR A 56 -7.55 7.66 -1.34
N GLN A 57 -8.58 7.28 -2.08
CA GLN A 57 -9.57 6.27 -1.68
C GLN A 57 -9.35 4.97 -2.44
N ILE A 58 -9.09 3.89 -1.71
CA ILE A 58 -8.73 2.59 -2.26
C ILE A 58 -9.51 1.52 -1.50
N SER A 59 -10.09 0.58 -2.23
CA SER A 59 -10.74 -0.59 -1.65
C SER A 59 -10.14 -1.86 -2.24
N THR A 60 -9.76 -2.80 -1.38
CA THR A 60 -9.22 -4.10 -1.76
C THR A 60 -9.61 -5.16 -0.73
N HIS A 61 -9.38 -6.43 -1.04
CA HIS A 61 -9.53 -7.51 -0.08
C HIS A 61 -8.27 -7.63 0.81
N GLY A 62 -8.40 -8.35 1.93
CA GLY A 62 -7.26 -8.63 2.81
C GLY A 62 -6.13 -9.33 2.06
N GLY A 63 -4.87 -9.00 2.36
CA GLY A 63 -3.69 -9.54 1.68
C GLY A 63 -3.50 -9.07 0.24
N GLY A 64 -4.47 -8.36 -0.35
CA GLY A 64 -4.38 -7.77 -1.68
C GLY A 64 -3.26 -6.74 -1.79
N THR A 65 -2.80 -6.48 -3.01
CA THR A 65 -1.80 -5.43 -3.28
C THR A 65 -2.47 -4.28 -4.03
N PHE A 66 -2.14 -3.06 -3.65
CA PHE A 66 -2.61 -1.84 -4.32
C PHE A 66 -1.45 -0.85 -4.52
N GLN A 67 -1.65 0.10 -5.42
CA GLN A 67 -0.66 1.10 -5.77
C GLN A 67 -1.15 2.51 -5.45
N ILE A 68 -0.25 3.33 -4.91
CA ILE A 68 -0.48 4.76 -4.67
C ILE A 68 0.63 5.53 -5.35
N THR A 69 0.27 6.53 -6.15
CA THR A 69 1.24 7.46 -6.73
C THR A 69 1.21 8.78 -5.97
N LEU A 70 2.36 9.17 -5.42
CA LEU A 70 2.57 10.47 -4.82
C LEU A 70 3.54 11.28 -5.68
N THR A 71 3.17 12.53 -5.98
CA THR A 71 4.10 13.49 -6.58
C THR A 71 4.72 14.33 -5.48
N PHE A 72 6.04 14.25 -5.35
CA PHE A 72 6.84 15.07 -4.45
C PHE A 72 7.43 16.25 -5.22
N THR A 73 7.40 17.43 -4.60
CA THR A 73 8.00 18.66 -5.14
C THR A 73 8.91 19.28 -4.10
N ASP A 74 10.17 19.52 -4.47
CA ASP A 74 11.14 20.25 -3.66
C ASP A 74 10.95 21.76 -3.84
N ASN A 75 10.47 22.44 -2.80
CA ASN A 75 10.32 23.90 -2.79
C ASN A 75 11.48 24.62 -2.08
N GLY A 76 12.58 23.90 -1.81
CA GLY A 76 13.79 24.41 -1.19
C GLY A 76 14.73 25.11 -2.16
N PHE A 77 15.94 25.39 -1.68
CA PHE A 77 17.03 25.99 -2.47
C PHE A 77 18.18 25.02 -2.74
N LEU A 78 18.21 23.89 -2.02
CA LEU A 78 19.24 22.86 -2.13
C LEU A 78 18.57 21.54 -2.55
N PRO A 79 19.21 20.72 -3.38
CA PRO A 79 18.69 19.42 -3.73
C PRO A 79 18.45 18.54 -2.51
N VAL A 80 17.38 17.76 -2.54
CA VAL A 80 17.05 16.77 -1.53
C VAL A 80 17.19 15.37 -2.11
N LYS A 81 17.71 14.44 -1.32
CA LYS A 81 17.67 13.01 -1.62
C LYS A 81 16.64 12.33 -0.74
N LEU A 82 15.58 11.78 -1.33
CA LEU A 82 14.67 10.88 -0.63
C LEU A 82 15.36 9.52 -0.51
N THR A 83 15.62 9.08 0.71
CA THR A 83 16.50 7.93 0.97
C THR A 83 15.73 6.64 1.15
N SER A 84 14.59 6.70 1.85
CA SER A 84 13.77 5.53 2.15
C SER A 84 12.33 5.92 2.43
N ALA A 85 11.45 4.94 2.36
CA ALA A 85 10.07 5.09 2.74
C ALA A 85 9.57 3.84 3.45
N ASN A 86 8.54 4.00 4.27
CA ASN A 86 7.80 2.91 4.90
C ASN A 86 6.33 3.31 5.03
N VAL A 87 5.48 2.38 5.41
CA VAL A 87 4.05 2.62 5.65
C VAL A 87 3.66 2.26 7.08
N SER A 88 2.60 2.87 7.59
CA SER A 88 2.04 2.53 8.88
C SER A 88 1.53 1.09 8.92
N ALA A 89 1.74 0.42 10.05
CA ALA A 89 1.06 -0.84 10.35
C ALA A 89 -0.47 -0.65 10.28
N PRO A 90 -1.23 -1.67 9.89
CA PRO A 90 -0.81 -3.05 9.60
C PRO A 90 -0.38 -3.30 8.13
N PHE A 91 -0.21 -2.24 7.33
CA PHE A 91 0.22 -2.35 5.94
C PHE A 91 1.71 -2.70 5.81
N ARG A 92 2.10 -3.21 4.64
CA ARG A 92 3.50 -3.46 4.30
C ARG A 92 3.86 -2.86 2.96
N LEU A 93 4.93 -2.07 2.92
CA LEU A 93 5.49 -1.58 1.68
C LEU A 93 6.24 -2.73 0.98
N LEU A 94 5.91 -3.01 -0.27
CA LEU A 94 6.60 -4.01 -1.07
C LEU A 94 7.78 -3.39 -1.83
N TYR A 95 7.53 -2.31 -2.57
CA TYR A 95 8.54 -1.57 -3.32
C TYR A 95 8.04 -0.19 -3.73
N THR A 96 8.96 0.65 -4.22
CA THR A 96 8.66 1.92 -4.88
C THR A 96 9.12 1.91 -6.34
N SER A 97 8.45 2.68 -7.19
CA SER A 97 8.87 2.93 -8.56
C SER A 97 8.80 4.44 -8.85
N PRO A 98 9.92 5.12 -9.13
CA PRO A 98 11.30 4.58 -9.14
C PRO A 98 11.74 4.04 -7.76
N PRO A 99 12.73 3.13 -7.72
CA PRO A 99 13.29 2.65 -6.46
C PRO A 99 14.01 3.80 -5.74
N LEU A 100 13.82 3.89 -4.43
CA LEU A 100 14.60 4.79 -3.58
C LEU A 100 16.02 4.23 -3.37
N PRO A 101 17.06 5.08 -3.25
CA PRO A 101 16.98 6.54 -3.10
C PRO A 101 16.89 7.30 -4.43
N ILE A 102 16.25 8.48 -4.40
CA ILE A 102 16.16 9.39 -5.56
C ILE A 102 16.50 10.83 -5.16
N SER A 103 17.05 11.59 -6.10
CA SER A 103 17.34 13.02 -5.92
C SER A 103 16.23 13.88 -6.51
N LEU A 104 15.88 14.93 -5.79
CA LEU A 104 14.92 15.97 -6.13
C LEU A 104 15.68 17.28 -6.19
N SER A 105 15.74 17.90 -7.36
CA SER A 105 16.32 19.23 -7.49
C SER A 105 15.28 20.29 -7.11
N PRO A 106 15.71 21.48 -6.65
CA PRO A 106 14.80 22.59 -6.36
C PRO A 106 13.87 22.90 -7.52
N GLY A 107 12.57 23.02 -7.23
CA GLY A 107 11.51 23.32 -8.20
C GLY A 107 11.08 22.14 -9.08
N ASN A 108 11.72 20.98 -8.97
CA ASN A 108 11.36 19.79 -9.73
C ASN A 108 10.37 18.89 -8.98
N ASN A 109 9.63 18.13 -9.77
CA ASN A 109 8.64 17.18 -9.30
C ASN A 109 9.09 15.75 -9.63
N VAL A 110 8.87 14.81 -8.73
CA VAL A 110 8.99 13.38 -9.01
C VAL A 110 7.75 12.64 -8.56
N SER A 111 7.24 11.75 -9.40
CA SER A 111 6.16 10.85 -9.03
C SER A 111 6.73 9.50 -8.60
N ILE A 112 6.37 9.05 -7.41
CA ILE A 112 6.76 7.76 -6.86
C ILE A 112 5.49 6.94 -6.66
N THR A 113 5.45 5.76 -7.28
CA THR A 113 4.42 4.76 -7.05
C THR A 113 4.85 3.79 -5.96
N PHE A 114 4.06 3.70 -4.90
CA PHE A 114 4.23 2.79 -3.77
C PHE A 114 3.35 1.57 -3.99
N SER A 115 3.95 0.38 -4.04
CA SER A 115 3.25 -0.89 -4.08
C SER A 115 3.10 -1.41 -2.65
N ILE A 116 1.87 -1.53 -2.17
CA ILE A 116 1.57 -1.78 -0.76
C ILE A 116 0.69 -3.02 -0.63
N LYS A 117 1.05 -3.90 0.30
CA LYS A 117 0.26 -5.05 0.68
C LYS A 117 -0.69 -4.70 1.83
N ALA A 118 -1.96 -4.96 1.60
CA ALA A 118 -3.04 -4.84 2.59
C ALA A 118 -2.88 -5.91 3.70
N PRO A 119 -3.36 -5.62 4.92
CA PRO A 119 -3.31 -6.58 6.02
C PRO A 119 -4.28 -7.75 5.79
N MET A 120 -4.08 -8.85 6.51
CA MET A 120 -4.97 -10.03 6.50
C MET A 120 -6.12 -9.87 7.51
N GLU A 121 -6.73 -8.68 7.55
CA GLU A 121 -7.85 -8.33 8.43
C GLU A 121 -8.65 -7.17 7.81
N SER A 122 -9.88 -6.96 8.26
CA SER A 122 -10.69 -5.83 7.79
C SER A 122 -10.15 -4.52 8.36
N TYR A 123 -10.07 -3.49 7.51
CA TYR A 123 -9.52 -2.19 7.87
C TYR A 123 -10.32 -1.07 7.21
N THR A 124 -10.57 0.02 7.95
CA THR A 124 -11.09 1.27 7.39
C THR A 124 -10.42 2.45 8.06
N GLY A 125 -9.68 3.25 7.29
CA GLY A 125 -8.92 4.36 7.86
C GLY A 125 -7.91 5.00 6.90
N THR A 126 -7.08 5.87 7.44
CA THR A 126 -6.01 6.55 6.70
C THR A 126 -4.71 5.77 6.71
N LEU A 127 -4.03 5.72 5.57
CA LEU A 127 -2.69 5.18 5.47
C LEU A 127 -1.65 6.29 5.63
N THR A 128 -0.69 6.12 6.54
CA THR A 128 0.46 7.03 6.66
C THR A 128 1.67 6.44 5.95
N ILE A 129 2.31 7.24 5.10
CA ILE A 129 3.58 6.93 4.44
C ILE A 129 4.68 7.74 5.13
N TYR A 130 5.61 7.04 5.76
CA TYR A 130 6.79 7.66 6.36
C TYR A 130 7.87 7.80 5.30
N VAL A 131 8.39 9.01 5.11
CA VAL A 131 9.45 9.30 4.14
C VAL A 131 10.66 9.85 4.87
N ASN A 132 11.84 9.34 4.51
CA ASN A 132 13.11 9.83 5.00
C ASN A 132 13.92 10.42 3.84
N GLY A 133 14.76 11.41 4.15
CA GLY A 133 15.64 12.05 3.19
C GLY A 133 16.72 12.89 3.85
N THR A 134 17.63 13.36 3.01
CA THR A 134 18.78 14.19 3.35
C THR A 134 18.92 15.33 2.35
N VAL A 135 19.60 16.42 2.73
CA VAL A 135 20.05 17.47 1.81
C VAL A 135 21.48 17.16 1.37
#